data_AF-A0A7J9H345-F1
#
_entry.id   AF-A0A7J9H345-F1
#
_cell.length_a   1.000
_cell.length_b   1.000
_cell.length_c   1.000
_cell.angle_alpha   90.00
_cell.angle_beta   90.00
_cell.angle_gamma   90.00
#
_symmetry.space_group_name_H-M   'P 1'
#
loop_
_entity.id
_entity.type
_entity.pdbx_description
1 polymer ?
#
loop_
_entity_poly.entity_id
_entity_poly.type
_entity_poly.pdbx_seq_one_letter_code
_entity_poly.pdbx_strand_id
1 'polypeptide(L)'
;YIPSLQTTFTFPQCLGILGGKPGASTYIVGVQEENVFYLDPHDVQPVVNLSTENLEADTSSYHCNIIRYIPLDSLDPSLAIGFFCRDKGFLVNLVDDFDDFCFRASKLADESNGAPLFTVAQTHSVFKPINHGDTMADAGGDRMDDSVGVLPTGDVDGNSHEDDWQFL
;
A
#
# COMPACT_ATOMS: atom_id res chain seq x y z
N TYR A 1 -14.31 -6.94 -0.82
CA TYR A 1 -12.85 -6.88 -1.08
C TYR A 1 -12.17 -8.23 -1.17
N ILE A 2 -12.65 -9.27 -0.47
CA ILE A 2 -12.02 -10.60 -0.46
C ILE A 2 -11.72 -11.18 -1.85
N PRO A 3 -12.68 -11.30 -2.79
CA PRO A 3 -12.38 -11.84 -4.11
C PRO A 3 -11.30 -11.03 -4.83
N SER A 4 -11.38 -9.69 -4.75
CA SER A 4 -10.39 -8.80 -5.36
C SER A 4 -8.99 -8.97 -4.75
N LEU A 5 -8.90 -9.17 -3.43
CA LEU A 5 -7.66 -9.43 -2.72
C LEU A 5 -7.05 -10.78 -3.12
N GLN A 6 -7.87 -11.81 -3.33
CA GLN A 6 -7.40 -13.10 -3.83
C GLN A 6 -6.86 -12.95 -5.26
N THR A 7 -7.56 -12.18 -6.11
CA THR A 7 -7.14 -11.95 -7.50
C THR A 7 -5.77 -11.28 -7.60
N THR A 8 -5.37 -10.41 -6.66
CA THR A 8 -4.04 -9.79 -6.72
C THR A 8 -2.90 -10.81 -6.63
N PHE A 9 -3.07 -11.94 -5.93
CA PHE A 9 -2.07 -13.03 -5.90
C PHE A 9 -1.90 -13.74 -7.24
N THR A 10 -2.82 -13.54 -8.20
CA THR A 10 -2.70 -14.09 -9.55
C THR A 10 -1.88 -13.20 -10.49
N PHE A 11 -1.52 -11.99 -10.05
CA PHE A 11 -0.73 -11.06 -10.86
C PHE A 11 0.73 -11.53 -10.85
N PRO A 12 1.39 -11.64 -12.02
CA PRO A 12 2.82 -11.94 -12.08
C PRO A 12 3.69 -10.97 -11.27
N GLN A 13 3.23 -9.73 -11.12
CA GLN A 13 3.91 -8.66 -10.40
C GLN A 13 3.72 -8.76 -8.88
N CYS A 14 2.83 -9.61 -8.36
CA CYS A 14 2.49 -9.61 -6.94
C CYS A 14 3.68 -10.06 -6.08
N LEU A 15 4.06 -9.21 -5.12
CA LEU A 15 5.03 -9.52 -4.08
C LEU A 15 4.37 -10.02 -2.80
N GLY A 16 3.05 -10.16 -2.76
CA GLY A 16 2.31 -10.50 -1.55
C GLY A 16 1.85 -9.26 -0.77
N ILE A 17 1.44 -9.50 0.48
CA ILE A 17 0.72 -8.51 1.30
C ILE A 17 1.33 -8.44 2.69
N LEU A 18 1.67 -7.24 3.14
CA LEU A 18 2.03 -6.96 4.52
C LEU A 18 0.80 -6.53 5.31
N GLY A 19 0.68 -6.98 6.54
CA GLY A 19 -0.44 -6.61 7.40
C GLY A 19 -0.31 -7.12 8.81
N GLY A 20 -1.45 -7.31 9.46
CA GLY A 20 -1.53 -7.85 10.82
C GLY A 20 -1.86 -6.78 11.86
N LYS A 21 -2.05 -7.25 13.09
CA LYS A 21 -2.42 -6.40 14.22
C LYS A 21 -1.17 -5.83 14.89
N PRO A 22 -1.29 -4.76 15.70
CA PRO A 22 -0.18 -4.33 16.55
C PRO A 22 0.39 -5.50 17.37
N GLY A 23 1.70 -5.75 17.21
CA GLY A 23 2.40 -6.88 17.86
C GLY A 23 2.18 -8.25 17.22
N ALA A 24 1.51 -8.31 16.07
CA ALA A 24 1.22 -9.53 15.32
C ALA A 24 1.24 -9.27 13.79
N SER A 25 2.37 -8.76 13.27
CA SER A 25 2.57 -8.51 11.83
C SER A 25 2.72 -9.79 11.01
N THR A 26 2.16 -9.83 9.81
CA THR A 26 2.27 -10.98 8.92
C THR A 26 2.70 -10.55 7.51
N TYR A 27 3.47 -11.41 6.85
CA TYR A 27 3.75 -11.29 5.41
C TYR A 27 3.07 -12.42 4.66
N ILE A 28 1.97 -12.10 3.99
CA ILE A 28 1.11 -13.04 3.29
C ILE A 28 1.70 -13.29 1.90
N VAL A 29 1.97 -14.56 1.62
CA VAL A 29 2.66 -15.02 0.40
C VAL A 29 1.73 -15.69 -0.61
N GLY A 30 0.50 -16.02 -0.22
CA GLY A 30 -0.45 -16.67 -1.11
C GLY A 30 -1.79 -16.98 -0.49
N VAL A 31 -2.68 -17.53 -1.33
CA VAL A 31 -4.04 -17.91 -1.01
C VAL A 31 -4.33 -19.30 -1.55
N GLN A 32 -5.08 -20.10 -0.81
CA GLN A 32 -5.74 -21.31 -1.31
C GLN A 32 -7.11 -21.40 -0.67
N GLU A 33 -8.15 -21.51 -1.50
CA GLU A 33 -9.54 -21.51 -1.04
C GLU A 33 -9.79 -20.30 -0.11
N GLU A 34 -10.25 -20.53 1.12
CA GLU A 34 -10.56 -19.50 2.11
C GLU A 34 -9.41 -19.24 3.10
N ASN A 35 -8.18 -19.69 2.79
CA ASN A 35 -7.02 -19.52 3.65
C ASN A 35 -5.94 -18.66 2.99
N VAL A 36 -5.32 -17.81 3.79
CA VAL A 36 -4.06 -17.13 3.43
C VAL A 36 -2.88 -17.84 4.07
N PHE A 37 -1.77 -17.91 3.34
CA PHE A 37 -0.50 -18.43 3.84
C PHE A 37 0.45 -17.29 4.10
N TYR A 38 1.18 -17.33 5.21
CA TYR A 38 2.02 -16.21 5.63
C TYR A 38 3.32 -16.66 6.28
N LEU A 39 4.31 -15.75 6.23
CA LEU A 39 5.52 -15.79 7.03
C LEU A 39 5.32 -14.94 8.30
N ASP A 40 5.84 -15.46 9.41
CA ASP A 40 5.66 -14.93 10.75
C ASP A 40 7.04 -14.52 11.31
N PRO A 41 7.29 -13.22 11.57
CA PRO A 41 8.58 -12.73 12.07
C PRO A 41 8.72 -12.82 13.60
N HIS A 42 7.75 -13.32 14.36
CA HIS A 42 7.75 -13.23 15.83
C HIS A 42 8.59 -14.30 16.54
N ASP A 43 9.46 -15.00 15.80
CA ASP A 43 10.42 -15.94 16.34
C ASP A 43 11.79 -15.27 16.49
N VAL A 44 12.28 -15.17 17.73
CA VAL A 44 13.61 -14.61 18.02
C VAL A 44 14.69 -15.63 17.70
N GLN A 45 15.64 -15.28 16.83
CA GLN A 45 16.74 -16.15 16.41
C GLN A 45 18.12 -15.53 16.69
N PRO A 46 19.18 -16.35 16.89
CA PRO A 46 20.54 -15.85 17.01
C PRO A 46 21.03 -15.12 15.76
N VAL A 47 21.88 -14.12 15.93
CA VAL A 47 22.51 -13.41 14.80
C VAL A 47 23.46 -14.34 14.03
N VAL A 48 23.36 -14.32 12.71
CA VAL A 48 24.32 -15.01 11.83
C VAL A 48 25.53 -14.11 11.62
N ASN A 49 26.71 -14.61 11.94
CA ASN A 49 27.96 -13.88 11.75
C ASN A 49 28.42 -13.97 10.30
N LEU A 50 28.43 -12.84 9.60
CA LEU A 50 29.01 -12.70 8.27
C LEU A 50 30.48 -12.29 8.43
N SER A 51 31.41 -13.26 8.47
CA SER A 51 32.83 -12.93 8.47
C SER A 51 33.31 -12.66 7.03
N THR A 52 34.14 -11.64 6.84
CA THR A 52 34.76 -11.33 5.54
C THR A 52 35.65 -12.45 4.99
N GLU A 53 36.03 -13.40 5.85
CA GLU A 53 36.85 -14.55 5.51
C GLU A 53 36.03 -15.79 5.13
N ASN A 54 34.70 -15.78 5.39
CA ASN A 54 33.81 -16.90 5.12
C ASN A 54 32.63 -16.42 4.27
N LEU A 55 32.80 -16.49 2.94
CA LEU A 55 31.81 -16.05 1.95
C LEU A 55 30.51 -16.88 1.98
N GLU A 56 30.52 -18.06 2.59
CA GLU A 56 29.37 -18.95 2.75
C GLU A 56 28.82 -18.86 4.18
N ALA A 57 28.03 -17.84 4.44
CA ALA A 57 27.27 -17.75 5.69
C ALA A 57 26.13 -18.79 5.71
N ASP A 58 25.88 -19.39 6.88
CA ASP A 58 24.72 -20.26 7.07
C ASP A 58 23.43 -19.43 6.97
N THR A 59 22.65 -19.66 5.91
CA THR A 59 21.39 -18.94 5.69
C THR A 59 20.16 -19.71 6.15
N SER A 60 20.32 -20.88 6.78
CA SER A 60 19.21 -21.76 7.14
C SER A 60 18.14 -21.07 8.01
N SER A 61 18.55 -20.14 8.87
CA SER A 61 17.67 -19.30 9.71
C SER A 61 16.76 -18.35 8.92
N TYR A 62 17.14 -17.96 7.71
CA TYR A 62 16.37 -17.04 6.86
C TYR A 62 15.35 -17.76 5.96
N HIS A 63 15.27 -19.09 6.06
CA HIS A 63 14.31 -19.90 5.30
C HIS A 63 13.29 -20.53 6.25
N CYS A 64 12.01 -20.20 6.07
CA CYS A 64 10.93 -20.81 6.83
C CYS A 64 10.54 -22.16 6.22
N ASN A 65 10.57 -23.24 7.03
CA ASN A 65 10.11 -24.58 6.64
C ASN A 65 8.73 -24.93 7.24
N ILE A 66 8.09 -23.99 7.94
CA ILE A 66 6.78 -24.15 8.55
C ILE A 66 5.75 -23.42 7.71
N ILE A 67 4.76 -24.15 7.21
CA ILE A 67 3.62 -23.57 6.52
C ILE A 67 2.62 -23.10 7.58
N ARG A 68 2.36 -21.79 7.62
CA ARG A 68 1.35 -21.17 8.50
C ARG A 68 0.22 -20.62 7.64
N TYR A 69 -1.01 -20.73 8.14
CA TYR A 69 -2.19 -20.18 7.48
C TYR A 69 -3.21 -19.64 8.49
N ILE A 70 -4.05 -18.71 8.05
CA ILE A 70 -5.24 -18.23 8.77
C ILE A 70 -6.41 -18.10 7.79
N PRO A 71 -7.67 -18.16 8.27
CA PRO A 71 -8.82 -17.87 7.43
C PRO A 71 -8.73 -16.45 6.88
N LEU A 72 -9.11 -16.27 5.62
CA LEU A 72 -8.99 -14.99 4.92
C LEU A 72 -9.86 -13.89 5.56
N ASP A 73 -11.02 -14.28 6.11
CA ASP A 73 -11.91 -13.42 6.90
C ASP A 73 -11.30 -12.94 8.23
N SER A 74 -10.20 -13.53 8.67
CA SER A 74 -9.50 -13.14 9.91
C SER A 74 -8.39 -12.11 9.70
N LEU A 75 -8.16 -11.68 8.46
CA LEU A 75 -7.19 -10.64 8.15
C LEU A 75 -7.55 -9.30 8.80
N ASP A 76 -6.53 -8.60 9.27
CA ASP A 76 -6.69 -7.21 9.68
C ASP A 76 -6.97 -6.34 8.44
N PRO A 77 -7.88 -5.35 8.50
CA PRO A 77 -8.17 -4.48 7.36
C PRO A 77 -7.01 -3.56 6.97
N SER A 78 -6.03 -3.33 7.87
CA SER A 78 -4.84 -2.55 7.56
C SER A 78 -3.80 -3.39 6.82
N LEU A 79 -3.81 -3.28 5.49
CA LEU A 79 -2.95 -4.06 4.60
C LEU A 79 -2.15 -3.16 3.65
N ALA A 80 -0.96 -3.60 3.27
CA ALA A 80 -0.15 -3.03 2.19
C ALA A 80 0.18 -4.13 1.17
N ILE A 81 -0.19 -3.90 -0.09
CA ILE A 81 0.02 -4.86 -1.19
C ILE A 81 1.23 -4.42 -2.00
N GLY A 82 2.19 -5.33 -2.20
CA GLY A 82 3.38 -5.06 -2.99
C GLY A 82 3.25 -5.56 -4.43
N PHE A 83 3.68 -4.75 -5.39
CA PHE A 83 3.84 -5.17 -6.78
C PHE A 83 5.23 -4.78 -7.29
N PHE A 84 5.85 -5.67 -8.08
CA PHE A 84 7.15 -5.46 -8.71
C PHE A 84 7.02 -5.61 -10.23
N CYS A 85 7.30 -4.51 -10.93
CA CYS A 85 7.39 -4.47 -12.39
C CYS A 85 8.86 -4.28 -12.73
N ARG A 86 9.50 -5.29 -13.34
CA ARG A 86 10.95 -5.28 -13.57
C ARG A 86 11.28 -4.47 -14.80
N ASP A 87 10.62 -4.81 -15.91
CA ASP A 87 11.03 -4.34 -17.23
C ASP A 87 10.15 -3.18 -17.68
N LYS A 88 10.79 -2.03 -17.91
CA LYS A 88 10.24 -0.97 -18.76
C LYS A 88 10.57 -1.36 -20.20
N GLY A 89 9.62 -1.95 -20.94
CA GLY A 89 9.89 -2.68 -22.19
C GLY A 89 10.72 -1.88 -23.20
N PHE A 90 12.03 -2.17 -23.36
CA PHE A 90 12.90 -1.42 -24.29
C PHE A 90 12.87 -1.99 -25.72
N LEU A 91 12.46 -3.24 -25.89
CA LEU A 91 12.39 -3.91 -27.19
C LEU A 91 10.94 -4.05 -27.64
N VAL A 92 10.70 -3.78 -28.93
CA VAL A 92 9.40 -3.62 -29.62
C VAL A 92 8.44 -4.83 -29.48
N ASN A 93 8.87 -5.95 -28.89
CA ASN A 93 8.07 -7.18 -28.75
C ASN A 93 7.89 -7.66 -27.31
N LEU A 94 8.31 -6.88 -26.31
CA LEU A 94 8.04 -7.19 -24.91
C LEU A 94 6.90 -6.28 -24.41
N VAL A 95 5.84 -6.86 -23.85
CA VAL A 95 4.86 -6.09 -23.09
C VAL A 95 5.57 -5.56 -21.85
N ASP A 96 5.45 -4.26 -21.62
CA ASP A 96 5.95 -3.60 -20.42
C ASP A 96 5.26 -4.17 -19.17
N ASP A 97 6.03 -4.58 -18.15
CA ASP A 97 5.48 -5.23 -16.96
C ASP A 97 4.47 -4.33 -16.23
N PHE A 98 4.70 -3.02 -16.29
CA PHE A 98 3.85 -2.02 -15.69
C PHE A 98 2.58 -1.79 -16.52
N ASP A 99 2.65 -1.85 -17.85
CA ASP A 99 1.45 -1.84 -18.69
C ASP A 99 0.56 -3.08 -18.45
N ASP A 100 1.16 -4.27 -18.33
CA ASP A 100 0.41 -5.50 -17.97
C ASP A 100 -0.22 -5.38 -16.58
N PHE A 101 0.52 -4.82 -15.60
CA PHE A 101 -0.03 -4.50 -14.28
C PHE A 101 -1.23 -3.55 -14.37
N CYS A 102 -1.11 -2.44 -15.12
CA CYS A 102 -2.17 -1.45 -15.29
C CYS A 102 -3.41 -2.06 -15.95
N PHE A 103 -3.23 -2.91 -16.96
CA PHE A 103 -4.33 -3.63 -17.61
C PHE A 103 -5.06 -4.54 -16.60
N ARG A 104 -4.33 -5.34 -15.81
CA ARG A 104 -4.92 -6.22 -14.81
C ARG A 104 -5.62 -5.45 -13.68
N ALA A 105 -5.00 -4.37 -13.20
CA ALA A 105 -5.56 -3.50 -12.19
C ALA A 105 -6.87 -2.85 -12.66
N SER A 106 -6.91 -2.39 -13.91
CA SER A 106 -8.12 -1.82 -14.50
C SER A 106 -9.24 -2.87 -14.60
N LYS A 107 -8.92 -4.06 -15.10
CA LYS A 107 -9.87 -5.18 -15.15
C LYS A 107 -10.40 -5.54 -13.75
N LEU A 108 -9.53 -5.61 -12.75
CA LEU A 108 -9.91 -5.88 -11.37
C LEU A 108 -10.87 -4.81 -10.81
N ALA A 109 -10.65 -3.54 -11.17
CA ALA A 109 -11.53 -2.45 -10.78
C ALA A 109 -12.88 -2.53 -11.49
N ASP A 110 -12.92 -2.87 -12.78
CA ASP A 110 -14.17 -3.03 -13.55
C ASP A 110 -15.05 -4.17 -13.00
N GLU A 111 -14.41 -5.27 -12.55
CA GLU A 111 -15.09 -6.44 -11.98
C GLU A 111 -15.51 -6.25 -10.49
N SER A 112 -15.22 -5.08 -9.89
CA SER A 112 -15.44 -4.82 -8.47
C SER A 112 -16.87 -4.43 -8.07
N ASN A 113 -17.80 -4.38 -9.03
CA ASN A 113 -19.18 -3.91 -8.81
C ASN A 113 -19.28 -2.54 -8.12
N GLY A 114 -18.36 -1.63 -8.44
CA GLY A 114 -18.35 -0.25 -7.92
C GLY A 114 -17.58 -0.05 -6.61
N ALA A 115 -16.93 -1.10 -6.08
CA ALA A 115 -16.10 -1.03 -4.88
C ALA A 115 -14.69 -1.59 -5.13
N PRO A 116 -13.87 -0.91 -5.95
CA PRO A 116 -12.54 -1.40 -6.29
C PRO A 116 -11.61 -1.38 -5.07
N LEU A 117 -10.73 -2.38 -4.99
CA LEU A 117 -9.69 -2.45 -3.94
C LEU A 117 -8.69 -1.29 -4.08
N PHE A 118 -8.32 -0.98 -5.32
CA PHE A 118 -7.51 0.16 -5.72
C PHE A 118 -7.81 0.51 -7.18
N THR A 119 -7.44 1.71 -7.62
CA THR A 119 -7.58 2.18 -9.00
C THR A 119 -6.27 2.78 -9.50
N VAL A 120 -5.96 2.59 -10.77
CA VAL A 120 -4.82 3.23 -11.44
C VAL A 120 -5.35 4.37 -12.31
N ALA A 121 -4.88 5.59 -12.07
CA ALA A 121 -5.24 6.76 -12.87
C ALA A 121 -4.15 7.07 -13.89
N GLN A 122 -4.54 7.49 -15.10
CA GLN A 122 -3.58 7.87 -16.16
C GLN A 122 -2.86 9.20 -15.86
N THR A 123 -3.51 10.08 -15.09
CA THR A 123 -2.97 11.39 -14.75
C THR A 123 -3.21 11.68 -13.29
N HIS A 124 -2.27 12.42 -12.70
CA HIS A 124 -2.42 12.93 -11.35
C HIS A 124 -3.54 13.97 -11.33
N SER A 125 -4.58 13.74 -10.53
CA SER A 125 -5.58 14.78 -10.26
C SER A 125 -4.98 15.77 -9.26
N VAL A 126 -4.46 16.88 -9.76
CA VAL A 126 -4.10 18.00 -8.89
C VAL A 126 -5.40 18.64 -8.42
N PHE A 127 -5.78 18.41 -7.17
CA PHE A 127 -6.84 19.17 -6.53
C PHE A 127 -6.40 20.64 -6.50
N LYS A 128 -7.12 21.51 -7.23
CA LYS A 128 -6.92 22.95 -7.08
C LYS A 128 -7.28 23.31 -5.64
N PRO A 129 -6.40 24.00 -4.89
CA PRO A 129 -6.80 24.55 -3.60
C PRO A 129 -8.02 25.43 -3.81
N ILE A 130 -9.03 25.25 -2.96
CA ILE A 130 -10.21 26.10 -2.94
C ILE A 130 -9.71 27.49 -2.55
N ASN A 131 -9.60 28.40 -3.53
CA ASN A 131 -9.39 29.80 -3.26
C ASN A 131 -10.66 30.32 -2.58
N HIS A 132 -10.64 30.38 -1.25
CA HIS A 132 -11.54 31.26 -0.51
C HIS A 132 -11.13 32.69 -0.85
N GLY A 133 -11.69 33.22 -1.93
CA GLY A 133 -11.52 34.60 -2.33
C GLY A 133 -12.24 35.49 -1.32
N ASP A 134 -11.47 36.17 -0.47
CA ASP A 134 -11.95 37.29 0.34
C ASP A 134 -12.44 38.39 -0.60
N THR A 135 -13.76 38.42 -0.84
CA THR A 135 -14.44 39.54 -1.47
C THR A 135 -15.24 40.25 -0.39
N MET A 136 -14.61 41.25 0.24
CA MET A 136 -15.28 42.19 1.12
C MET A 136 -16.14 43.14 0.27
N ALA A 137 -17.47 42.95 0.28
CA ALA A 137 -18.45 43.99 -0.04
C ALA A 137 -19.85 43.61 0.52
N ASP A 138 -20.10 44.13 1.72
CA ASP A 138 -21.37 44.60 2.33
C ASP A 138 -22.71 44.38 1.58
N ALA A 139 -23.61 43.61 2.20
CA ALA A 139 -24.90 44.09 2.77
C ALA A 139 -26.05 43.05 2.69
N GLY A 140 -26.44 42.51 3.85
CA GLY A 140 -27.83 42.25 4.24
C GLY A 140 -28.42 40.85 3.96
N GLY A 141 -28.60 40.04 5.01
CA GLY A 141 -29.48 38.87 4.93
C GLY A 141 -29.32 37.83 6.04
N ASP A 142 -29.77 38.19 7.23
CA ASP A 142 -30.10 37.38 8.43
C ASP A 142 -30.26 35.85 8.24
N ARG A 143 -29.48 35.05 8.99
CA ARG A 143 -29.90 33.75 9.59
C ARG A 143 -28.90 33.24 10.64
N MET A 144 -29.46 33.01 11.84
CA MET A 144 -28.93 32.45 13.09
C MET A 144 -28.15 31.13 12.92
N ASP A 145 -26.96 30.99 13.52
CA ASP A 145 -26.65 30.32 14.82
C ASP A 145 -26.81 28.79 14.73
N ASP A 146 -25.78 27.94 14.90
CA ASP A 146 -25.12 27.67 16.18
C ASP A 146 -23.68 27.17 16.02
N SER A 147 -22.85 27.59 16.97
CA SER A 147 -21.41 27.41 17.08
C SER A 147 -20.96 25.99 17.45
N VAL A 148 -19.74 25.60 17.09
CA VAL A 148 -18.63 25.37 18.06
C VAL A 148 -17.31 25.61 17.33
N GLY A 149 -16.63 26.70 17.71
CA GLY A 149 -15.29 27.02 17.26
C GLY A 149 -14.20 26.29 18.07
N VAL A 150 -13.13 25.90 17.38
CA VAL A 150 -11.81 25.75 17.99
C VAL A 150 -10.87 26.66 17.21
N LEU A 151 -10.43 27.74 17.84
CA LEU A 151 -9.41 28.65 17.32
C LEU A 151 -8.05 27.94 17.32
N PRO A 152 -7.24 28.01 16.25
CA PRO A 152 -5.82 27.75 16.35
C PRO A 152 -5.13 29.00 16.89
N THR A 153 -4.36 28.82 17.95
CA THR A 153 -3.40 29.80 18.44
C THR A 153 -2.28 29.96 17.43
N GLY A 154 -1.90 31.21 17.17
CA GLY A 154 -0.87 31.57 16.22
C GLY A 154 0.55 31.30 16.70
N ASP A 155 1.37 31.09 15.68
CA ASP A 155 2.70 31.65 15.47
C ASP A 155 3.96 30.77 15.67
N VAL A 156 4.80 30.90 14.63
CA VAL A 156 6.27 30.84 14.54
C VAL A 156 6.90 29.56 13.95
N ASP A 157 7.29 29.72 12.69
CA ASP A 157 8.53 29.27 12.01
C ASP A 157 9.29 28.06 12.57
N GLY A 158 9.40 27.02 11.72
CA GLY A 158 10.26 25.87 11.98
C GLY A 158 10.44 24.97 10.77
N ASN A 159 11.36 25.36 9.90
CA ASN A 159 11.97 24.58 8.82
C ASN A 159 12.21 23.09 9.14
N SER A 160 11.58 22.19 8.38
CA SER A 160 12.20 20.94 7.89
C SER A 160 11.39 20.37 6.74
N HIS A 161 11.94 20.49 5.54
CA HIS A 161 11.46 19.91 4.29
C HIS A 161 11.27 18.40 4.45
N GLU A 162 10.03 17.95 4.29
CA GLU A 162 9.59 16.57 4.47
C GLU A 162 9.96 15.70 3.25
N ASP A 163 10.47 14.51 3.54
CA ASP A 163 10.31 13.25 2.80
C ASP A 163 10.28 13.27 1.26
N ASP A 164 11.47 13.36 0.66
CA ASP A 164 11.74 12.98 -0.74
C ASP A 164 11.76 11.44 -0.91
N TRP A 165 10.60 10.78 -0.82
CA TRP A 165 10.42 9.45 -1.42
C TRP A 165 10.12 9.62 -2.91
N GLN A 166 11.16 9.89 -3.70
CA GLN A 166 11.02 10.06 -5.15
C GLN A 166 10.88 8.69 -5.83
N PHE A 167 9.74 8.50 -6.51
CA PHE A 167 9.50 7.40 -7.44
C PHE A 167 10.29 7.64 -8.75
N LEU A 168 11.01 6.60 -9.22
CA LEU A 168 11.82 6.55 -10.45
C LEU A 168 11.04 6.09 -11.70
#